data_AF-A0A3M1SD53-F1
#
_entry.id   AF-A0A3M1SD53-F1
#
_cell.length_a   1.000
_cell.length_b   1.000
_cell.length_c   1.000
_cell.angle_alpha   90.00
_cell.angle_beta   90.00
_cell.angle_gamma   90.00
#
_symmetry.space_group_name_H-M   'P 1'
#
loop_
_entity.id
_entity.type
_entity.pdbx_description
1 polymer ?
#
loop_
_entity_poly.entity_id
_entity_poly.type
_entity_poly.pdbx_seq_one_letter_code
_entity_poly.pdbx_strand_id
1 'polypeptide(L)'
;MPNKKLPLQADFFTGGRGSVNAARRLGKHQDISQVVTKFDFLKKPSTWWITGLFLIFTFGTLGAGLKYLKDSASQRFANSKTRDSQPQELFSLLNPAATNPSPTPMLRLSKEYIYAGGSGKLLVVEDANANAVPPSDLGIWRPSTGYWWIMNGQTSQYLSQAFGMSGDVPVPGDYDGDGKTDFCIFRPSTNSWWIMKSSDSNYYSVTFGQSGDIPTPADFDGDGKTDIAIYRAGTWYINQSSSNTVIYPQFGLSTDKPAAKDYDGDGRADLAIWRSSNNTFYSINSSNNSLQTATFPQSSTTPVSADYDGDGRADYAIRNGANWIIKQSSNGQTQTITWQQVTDIEVQNDYDGDGKVDVAVWRNSNGTWYIRQSSNGELRQVQWGMSGDIPVPAFYRR
;
A
#
# COMPACT_ATOMS: atom_id res chain seq x y z
N MET A 1 58.20 26.37 37.85
CA MET A 1 57.13 25.75 38.65
C MET A 1 57.49 24.27 38.85
N PRO A 2 57.41 23.72 40.07
CA PRO A 2 58.19 22.53 40.43
C PRO A 2 57.40 21.21 40.35
N ASN A 3 58.18 20.11 40.27
CA ASN A 3 57.93 18.75 40.80
C ASN A 3 56.77 17.92 40.22
N LYS A 4 56.85 16.60 40.03
CA LYS A 4 57.90 15.57 40.18
C LYS A 4 57.33 14.29 39.54
N LYS A 5 58.24 13.43 39.06
CA LYS A 5 58.05 12.03 38.66
C LYS A 5 57.38 11.17 39.75
N LEU A 6 56.65 10.11 39.36
CA LEU A 6 57.09 8.70 39.46
C LEU A 6 56.00 7.71 38.95
N PRO A 7 56.36 6.63 38.24
CA PRO A 7 55.49 5.52 37.83
C PRO A 7 55.62 4.31 38.80
N LEU A 8 54.79 3.27 38.67
CA LEU A 8 55.13 1.88 39.06
C LEU A 8 54.17 0.83 38.44
N GLN A 9 54.79 -0.09 37.68
CA GLN A 9 54.37 -1.45 37.26
C GLN A 9 54.05 -2.33 38.49
N ALA A 10 53.05 -3.23 38.48
CA ALA A 10 52.89 -4.52 37.78
C ALA A 10 53.54 -5.75 38.47
N ASP A 11 52.84 -6.88 38.29
CA ASP A 11 53.23 -8.29 38.47
C ASP A 11 53.09 -8.86 39.92
N PHE A 12 52.60 -10.09 40.20
CA PHE A 12 52.89 -11.39 39.59
C PHE A 12 51.86 -12.48 40.01
N PHE A 13 51.70 -13.50 39.16
CA PHE A 13 51.05 -14.80 39.38
C PHE A 13 51.90 -15.76 40.24
N THR A 14 51.27 -16.64 41.03
CA THR A 14 51.64 -18.08 41.25
C THR A 14 50.46 -18.79 41.94
N GLY A 15 49.83 -19.83 41.37
CA GLY A 15 50.11 -21.27 41.62
C GLY A 15 49.66 -21.70 43.03
N GLY A 16 48.77 -22.67 43.31
CA GLY A 16 48.39 -23.90 42.64
C GLY A 16 48.52 -25.06 43.65
N ARG A 17 47.46 -25.89 43.78
CA ARG A 17 47.34 -27.15 44.57
C ARG A 17 47.22 -26.99 46.10
N GLY A 18 46.33 -27.65 46.83
CA GLY A 18 45.31 -28.66 46.54
C GLY A 18 45.01 -29.47 47.82
N SER A 19 43.74 -29.83 48.04
CA SER A 19 43.26 -30.97 48.86
C SER A 19 43.59 -30.94 50.38
N VAL A 20 42.78 -31.35 51.37
CA VAL A 20 41.67 -32.29 51.48
C VAL A 20 40.93 -32.00 52.81
N ASN A 21 39.60 -32.20 52.82
CA ASN A 21 38.75 -32.80 53.86
C ASN A 21 39.12 -32.69 55.36
N ALA A 22 38.19 -32.12 56.16
CA ALA A 22 37.14 -32.89 56.85
C ALA A 22 36.63 -32.18 58.12
N ALA A 23 35.30 -32.01 58.15
CA ALA A 23 34.39 -32.12 59.29
C ALA A 23 34.70 -31.36 60.60
N ARG A 24 33.73 -30.54 61.07
CA ARG A 24 32.65 -31.02 61.99
C ARG A 24 31.88 -29.85 62.63
N ARG A 25 30.54 -29.90 62.50
CA ARG A 25 29.46 -29.31 63.35
C ARG A 25 29.31 -27.78 63.39
N LEU A 26 28.13 -27.18 63.51
CA LEU A 26 26.71 -27.49 63.29
C LEU A 26 25.98 -26.18 63.68
N GLY A 27 25.08 -25.65 62.86
CA GLY A 27 24.40 -24.39 63.21
C GLY A 27 23.37 -23.88 62.20
N LYS A 28 22.26 -24.62 62.08
CA LYS A 28 20.88 -24.25 61.67
C LYS A 28 20.66 -22.92 60.90
N HIS A 29 20.08 -23.00 59.69
CA HIS A 29 18.68 -22.64 59.39
C HIS A 29 18.44 -22.55 57.86
N GLN A 30 17.22 -22.95 57.44
CA GLN A 30 16.63 -22.96 56.07
C GLN A 30 16.85 -24.28 55.30
N ASP A 31 15.89 -25.19 55.46
CA ASP A 31 15.87 -26.53 54.87
C ASP A 31 15.28 -26.47 53.44
N ILE A 32 16.14 -26.75 52.47
CA ILE A 32 15.85 -27.03 51.07
C ILE A 32 15.38 -28.48 51.03
N SER A 33 14.06 -28.70 51.00
CA SER A 33 13.51 -30.00 50.65
C SER A 33 12.65 -29.85 49.41
N GLN A 34 12.90 -30.77 48.45
CA GLN A 34 12.24 -31.01 47.16
C GLN A 34 13.13 -30.74 45.94
N VAL A 35 14.30 -31.38 45.90
CA VAL A 35 14.96 -31.78 44.66
C VAL A 35 15.06 -33.31 44.66
N VAL A 36 14.87 -33.88 43.47
CA VAL A 36 14.96 -35.30 43.08
C VAL A 36 13.66 -36.11 43.23
N THR A 37 12.87 -36.13 42.15
CA THR A 37 12.62 -37.42 41.48
C THR A 37 12.25 -37.24 40.00
N LYS A 38 13.19 -37.73 39.16
CA LYS A 38 13.00 -38.38 37.85
C LYS A 38 12.53 -37.54 36.65
N PHE A 39 13.53 -37.19 35.83
CA PHE A 39 13.42 -37.01 34.38
C PHE A 39 12.90 -38.29 33.73
N ASP A 40 11.66 -38.27 33.26
CA ASP A 40 11.11 -39.27 32.32
C ASP A 40 9.97 -38.63 31.49
N PHE A 41 10.28 -37.55 30.75
CA PHE A 41 9.32 -36.94 29.82
C PHE A 41 9.94 -36.73 28.43
N LEU A 42 10.41 -37.82 27.83
CA LEU A 42 10.68 -37.91 26.40
C LEU A 42 10.01 -39.16 25.86
N LYS A 43 8.68 -39.07 25.64
CA LYS A 43 7.90 -39.95 24.75
C LYS A 43 6.47 -39.42 24.62
N LYS A 44 6.26 -38.45 23.70
CA LYS A 44 5.11 -38.35 22.76
C LYS A 44 5.12 -37.00 22.01
N PRO A 45 4.72 -36.95 20.72
CA PRO A 45 4.80 -35.75 19.90
C PRO A 45 3.45 -35.02 19.89
N SER A 46 3.38 -33.81 20.44
CA SER A 46 2.34 -32.84 20.05
C SER A 46 2.62 -31.46 20.64
N THR A 47 2.75 -30.48 19.74
CA THR A 47 2.41 -29.04 19.91
C THR A 47 3.18 -28.21 20.95
N TRP A 48 4.50 -28.10 20.81
CA TRP A 48 5.33 -27.15 21.59
C TRP A 48 6.14 -26.18 20.72
N TRP A 49 5.48 -25.52 19.76
CA TRP A 49 6.00 -24.31 19.11
C TRP A 49 5.05 -23.10 19.19
N ILE A 50 3.94 -23.21 19.95
CA ILE A 50 2.92 -22.15 20.03
C ILE A 50 2.93 -21.36 21.35
N THR A 51 3.71 -21.75 22.35
CA THR A 51 3.73 -21.05 23.66
C THR A 51 5.15 -20.78 24.14
N GLY A 52 5.80 -19.78 23.54
CA GLY A 52 7.14 -19.38 23.95
C GLY A 52 7.56 -18.02 23.39
N LEU A 53 6.73 -16.97 23.55
CA LEU A 53 7.12 -15.55 23.60
C LEU A 53 5.87 -14.66 23.75
N PHE A 54 5.31 -14.62 24.96
CA PHE A 54 4.36 -13.58 25.36
C PHE A 54 4.89 -12.91 26.62
N LEU A 55 5.72 -11.89 26.42
CA LEU A 55 6.00 -10.84 27.40
C LEU A 55 6.65 -9.69 26.62
N ILE A 56 5.83 -8.71 26.23
CA ILE A 56 6.07 -7.24 26.22
C ILE A 56 4.82 -6.63 25.57
N PHE A 57 3.96 -6.05 26.41
CA PHE A 57 2.99 -5.05 25.95
C PHE A 57 3.73 -3.72 25.85
N THR A 58 3.82 -3.14 24.65
CA THR A 58 3.70 -1.68 24.45
C THR A 58 3.52 -1.32 22.96
N PHE A 59 2.44 -0.58 22.73
CA PHE A 59 2.07 0.38 21.66
C PHE A 59 2.11 0.01 20.17
N GLY A 60 0.91 -0.16 19.61
CA GLY A 60 0.53 0.28 18.26
C GLY A 60 1.03 -0.57 17.09
N THR A 61 2.31 -0.46 16.76
CA THR A 61 2.90 -0.95 15.49
C THR A 61 3.30 -2.42 15.57
N LEU A 62 4.00 -2.83 16.64
CA LEU A 62 4.34 -4.23 16.91
C LEU A 62 3.10 -5.12 17.08
N GLY A 63 2.04 -4.59 17.70
CA GLY A 63 0.78 -5.29 17.90
C GLY A 63 0.00 -5.52 16.59
N ALA A 64 -0.04 -4.52 15.71
CA ALA A 64 -0.68 -4.64 14.41
C ALA A 64 0.07 -5.64 13.50
N GLY A 65 1.40 -5.56 13.44
CA GLY A 65 2.21 -6.52 12.67
C GLY A 65 2.03 -7.96 13.16
N LEU A 66 2.07 -8.20 14.48
CA LEU A 66 1.83 -9.53 15.04
C LEU A 66 0.39 -10.02 14.80
N LYS A 67 -0.60 -9.10 14.83
CA LYS A 67 -1.98 -9.42 14.47
C LYS A 67 -2.11 -9.80 12.99
N TYR A 68 -1.47 -9.08 12.07
CA TYR A 68 -1.43 -9.44 10.66
C TYR A 68 -0.83 -10.83 10.45
N LEU A 69 0.30 -11.14 11.09
CA LEU A 69 0.94 -12.46 11.00
C LEU A 69 0.02 -13.55 11.55
N LYS A 70 -0.68 -13.30 12.65
CA LYS A 70 -1.66 -14.22 13.23
C LYS A 70 -2.84 -14.47 12.31
N ASP A 71 -3.44 -13.42 11.76
CA ASP A 71 -4.59 -13.51 10.88
C ASP A 71 -4.21 -14.23 9.57
N SER A 72 -3.05 -13.89 9.01
CA SER A 72 -2.46 -14.55 7.83
C SER A 72 -2.19 -16.04 8.09
N ALA A 73 -1.60 -16.38 9.23
CA ALA A 73 -1.37 -17.77 9.61
C ALA A 73 -2.70 -18.52 9.77
N SER A 74 -3.71 -17.91 10.38
CA SER A 74 -5.03 -18.51 10.59
C SER A 74 -5.73 -18.81 9.26
N GLN A 75 -5.65 -17.90 8.28
CA GLN A 75 -6.16 -18.13 6.93
C GLN A 75 -5.44 -19.29 6.23
N ARG A 76 -4.10 -19.39 6.40
CA ARG A 76 -3.32 -20.52 5.87
C ARG A 76 -3.74 -21.86 6.47
N PHE A 77 -3.98 -21.94 7.79
CA PHE A 77 -4.48 -23.16 8.44
C PHE A 77 -5.89 -23.55 8.00
N ALA A 78 -6.76 -22.56 7.72
CA ALA A 78 -8.09 -22.82 7.19
C ALA A 78 -8.02 -23.39 5.77
N ASN A 79 -7.12 -22.87 4.93
CA ASN A 79 -6.93 -23.31 3.54
C ASN A 79 -6.16 -24.64 3.43
N SER A 80 -5.25 -24.95 4.36
CA SER A 80 -4.51 -26.22 4.36
C SER A 80 -5.38 -27.42 4.77
N LYS A 81 -6.54 -27.19 5.41
CA LYS A 81 -7.51 -28.25 5.72
C LYS A 81 -8.31 -28.71 4.50
N THR A 82 -8.22 -28.01 3.37
CA THR A 82 -9.00 -28.30 2.16
C THR A 82 -8.16 -28.69 0.93
N ARG A 83 -6.82 -28.64 0.98
CA ARG A 83 -5.93 -29.05 -0.13
C ARG A 83 -4.57 -29.61 0.35
N ASP A 84 -4.18 -30.74 -0.22
CA ASP A 84 -2.92 -31.49 0.02
C ASP A 84 -1.73 -30.98 -0.84
N SER A 85 -1.75 -29.72 -1.28
CA SER A 85 -0.68 -29.14 -2.10
C SER A 85 0.08 -28.08 -1.32
N GLN A 86 1.38 -28.30 -1.10
CA GLN A 86 2.29 -27.32 -0.48
C GLN A 86 2.30 -26.01 -1.29
N PRO A 87 1.87 -24.88 -0.72
CA PRO A 87 2.10 -23.57 -1.32
C PRO A 87 3.57 -23.19 -1.13
N GLN A 88 4.22 -22.70 -2.19
CA GLN A 88 5.58 -22.15 -2.12
C GLN A 88 5.61 -21.00 -1.10
N GLU A 89 6.54 -21.07 -0.15
CA GLU A 89 6.72 -20.08 0.91
C GLU A 89 6.98 -18.69 0.31
N LEU A 90 6.36 -17.65 0.87
CA LEU A 90 6.56 -16.24 0.49
C LEU A 90 8.05 -15.83 0.49
N PHE A 91 8.87 -16.54 1.28
CA PHE A 91 10.30 -16.33 1.43
C PHE A 91 11.19 -17.17 0.50
N SER A 92 10.61 -18.13 -0.23
CA SER A 92 11.36 -19.06 -1.11
C SER A 92 11.49 -18.58 -2.56
N LEU A 93 10.72 -17.57 -2.97
CA LEU A 93 10.77 -16.99 -4.33
C LEU A 93 11.79 -15.84 -4.48
N LEU A 94 12.49 -15.46 -3.40
CA LEU A 94 13.60 -14.52 -3.48
C LEU A 94 14.87 -15.29 -3.82
N ASN A 95 15.19 -15.41 -5.10
CA ASN A 95 16.53 -15.83 -5.51
C ASN A 95 17.54 -14.81 -4.96
N PRO A 96 18.41 -15.14 -3.97
CA PRO A 96 19.38 -14.19 -3.43
C PRO A 96 20.51 -13.89 -4.43
N ALA A 97 20.49 -14.52 -5.61
CA ALA A 97 21.51 -14.44 -6.64
C ALA A 97 21.02 -13.78 -7.94
N ALA A 98 19.98 -12.95 -7.91
CA ALA A 98 19.83 -11.95 -8.96
C ALA A 98 20.96 -10.94 -8.80
N THR A 99 22.02 -11.09 -9.59
CA THR A 99 23.12 -10.12 -9.64
C THR A 99 22.54 -8.75 -9.96
N ASN A 100 22.79 -7.76 -9.10
CA ASN A 100 22.46 -6.36 -9.37
C ASN A 100 22.83 -6.02 -10.82
N PRO A 101 21.88 -5.56 -11.67
CA PRO A 101 22.27 -4.97 -12.93
C PRO A 101 23.22 -3.80 -12.65
N SER A 102 24.25 -3.69 -13.50
CA SER A 102 25.35 -2.73 -13.44
C SER A 102 24.87 -1.31 -13.08
N PRO A 103 25.60 -0.56 -12.23
CA PRO A 103 25.25 0.81 -11.95
C PRO A 103 25.46 1.65 -13.21
N THR A 104 24.57 2.63 -13.36
CA THR A 104 24.48 3.61 -14.44
C THR A 104 23.71 3.19 -15.70
N PRO A 105 22.38 2.99 -15.60
CA PRO A 105 21.51 3.82 -16.43
C PRO A 105 21.57 5.26 -15.89
N MET A 106 21.65 6.26 -16.76
CA MET A 106 21.36 7.64 -16.35
C MET A 106 20.05 7.62 -15.56
N LEU A 107 20.02 8.27 -14.38
CA LEU A 107 18.78 8.48 -13.62
C LEU A 107 17.76 9.10 -14.57
N ARG A 108 16.91 8.24 -15.12
CA ARG A 108 15.65 8.65 -15.74
C ARG A 108 14.64 8.32 -14.67
N LEU A 109 14.21 9.37 -13.97
CA LEU A 109 13.14 9.32 -12.99
C LEU A 109 11.99 8.52 -13.62
N SER A 110 11.71 7.34 -13.08
CA SER A 110 10.56 6.52 -13.44
C SER A 110 9.32 7.34 -13.11
N LYS A 111 8.67 7.85 -14.17
CA LYS A 111 7.66 8.88 -14.12
C LYS A 111 6.27 8.26 -14.12
N GLU A 112 5.92 7.46 -13.12
CA GLU A 112 4.58 6.87 -13.05
C GLU A 112 3.89 6.85 -11.70
N TYR A 113 2.58 6.83 -11.86
CA TYR A 113 1.60 7.52 -11.07
C TYR A 113 0.54 6.49 -10.73
N ILE A 114 0.69 5.82 -9.61
CA ILE A 114 0.10 4.51 -9.43
C ILE A 114 -1.40 4.59 -9.10
N TYR A 115 -2.22 4.14 -10.05
CA TYR A 115 -3.68 4.26 -10.10
C TYR A 115 -4.45 3.06 -9.49
N ALA A 116 -4.34 2.77 -8.19
CA ALA A 116 -5.39 1.93 -7.57
C ALA A 116 -6.67 2.77 -7.34
N GLY A 117 -7.75 2.36 -8.01
CA GLY A 117 -9.18 2.67 -7.81
C GLY A 117 -9.59 3.87 -6.96
N GLY A 118 -10.40 4.75 -7.55
CA GLY A 118 -11.10 5.82 -6.84
C GLY A 118 -10.23 7.05 -6.66
N SER A 119 -10.00 7.73 -7.78
CA SER A 119 -9.50 9.10 -7.93
C SER A 119 -8.03 9.40 -7.72
N GLY A 120 -7.37 9.63 -8.86
CA GLY A 120 -6.68 10.89 -9.14
C GLY A 120 -5.41 11.23 -8.35
N LYS A 121 -4.33 11.40 -9.12
CA LYS A 121 -2.99 11.97 -8.83
C LYS A 121 -1.92 10.89 -8.72
N LEU A 122 -0.80 10.89 -9.44
CA LEU A 122 0.09 11.89 -10.05
C LEU A 122 1.31 12.39 -9.17
N LEU A 123 2.23 11.48 -8.80
CA LEU A 123 3.69 11.59 -8.43
C LEU A 123 4.84 11.18 -9.44
N VAL A 124 5.39 12.06 -10.29
CA VAL A 124 6.74 12.59 -10.33
C VAL A 124 6.70 14.08 -10.67
N VAL A 125 7.33 14.79 -9.76
CA VAL A 125 7.98 16.06 -9.96
C VAL A 125 9.04 15.89 -11.05
N GLU A 126 8.84 16.52 -12.21
CA GLU A 126 10.00 16.99 -12.98
C GLU A 126 10.84 17.79 -12.00
N ASP A 127 12.12 17.44 -11.81
CA ASP A 127 13.16 18.14 -11.05
C ASP A 127 12.79 18.80 -9.70
N ALA A 128 13.72 18.85 -8.75
CA ALA A 128 13.57 19.67 -7.54
C ALA A 128 13.30 21.18 -7.77
N ASN A 129 13.07 21.61 -9.03
CA ASN A 129 12.77 22.96 -9.50
C ASN A 129 11.71 23.07 -10.64
N ALA A 130 10.91 22.05 -11.00
CA ALA A 130 9.96 22.26 -12.10
C ALA A 130 8.69 23.02 -11.69
N ASN A 131 8.29 23.90 -12.60
CA ASN A 131 7.09 24.72 -12.49
C ASN A 131 5.83 23.84 -12.46
N ALA A 132 4.77 24.38 -11.84
CA ALA A 132 3.45 23.75 -11.67
C ALA A 132 3.02 22.81 -12.81
N VAL A 133 2.61 21.61 -12.42
CA VAL A 133 2.11 20.57 -13.34
C VAL A 133 0.71 20.99 -13.83
N PRO A 134 0.28 20.67 -15.07
CA PRO A 134 -1.09 20.96 -15.49
C PRO A 134 -2.11 20.29 -14.56
N PRO A 135 -3.15 21.00 -14.10
CA PRO A 135 -4.24 20.46 -13.34
C PRO A 135 -4.88 19.20 -13.96
N SER A 136 -5.35 18.32 -13.09
CA SER A 136 -6.10 17.12 -13.44
C SER A 136 -7.37 17.42 -14.19
N ASP A 137 -7.71 16.54 -15.12
CA ASP A 137 -8.96 16.58 -15.84
C ASP A 137 -10.13 16.02 -15.00
N LEU A 138 -11.31 16.60 -15.23
CA LEU A 138 -12.57 16.14 -14.66
C LEU A 138 -13.17 15.10 -15.59
N GLY A 139 -12.91 13.83 -15.31
CA GLY A 139 -13.38 12.69 -16.10
C GLY A 139 -14.67 12.08 -15.58
N ILE A 140 -15.58 11.74 -16.49
CA ILE A 140 -16.82 11.02 -16.21
C ILE A 140 -16.94 9.85 -17.20
N TRP A 141 -17.27 8.66 -16.70
CA TRP A 141 -17.72 7.54 -17.53
C TRP A 141 -19.21 7.28 -17.32
N ARG A 142 -19.96 7.10 -18.41
CA ARG A 142 -21.42 6.93 -18.39
C ARG A 142 -21.80 5.47 -18.61
N PRO A 143 -22.22 4.72 -17.57
CA PRO A 143 -22.51 3.30 -17.68
C PRO A 143 -23.59 2.95 -18.69
N SER A 144 -24.61 3.82 -18.85
CA SER A 144 -25.73 3.58 -19.78
C SER A 144 -25.34 3.61 -21.26
N THR A 145 -24.19 4.20 -21.60
CA THR A 145 -23.77 4.41 -23.00
C THR A 145 -22.34 3.97 -23.29
N GLY A 146 -21.50 3.77 -22.26
CA GLY A 146 -20.08 3.50 -22.42
C GLY A 146 -19.26 4.71 -22.87
N TYR A 147 -19.79 5.93 -22.73
CA TYR A 147 -19.07 7.14 -23.11
C TYR A 147 -18.25 7.70 -21.96
N TRP A 148 -17.03 8.10 -22.29
CA TRP A 148 -16.16 8.95 -21.47
C TRP A 148 -16.40 10.41 -21.84
N TRP A 149 -16.44 11.28 -20.84
CA TRP A 149 -16.58 12.73 -20.96
C TRP A 149 -15.52 13.37 -20.09
N ILE A 150 -14.51 13.95 -20.72
CA ILE A 150 -13.38 14.53 -20.00
C ILE A 150 -13.48 16.05 -20.18
N MET A 151 -13.51 16.83 -19.09
CA MET A 151 -13.32 18.30 -19.11
C MET A 151 -11.90 18.64 -18.68
N ASN A 152 -11.28 19.60 -19.38
CA ASN A 152 -9.87 19.90 -19.21
C ASN A 152 -9.64 20.53 -17.82
N GLY A 153 -8.54 20.20 -17.17
CA GLY A 153 -8.23 20.73 -15.85
C GLY A 153 -8.13 22.27 -15.80
N GLN A 154 -7.69 22.89 -16.89
CA GLN A 154 -7.39 24.33 -17.00
C GLN A 154 -8.48 25.13 -17.73
N THR A 155 -9.22 24.51 -18.64
CA THR A 155 -10.19 25.18 -19.52
C THR A 155 -11.52 24.43 -19.54
N SER A 156 -12.60 25.08 -20.01
CA SER A 156 -13.88 24.40 -20.19
C SER A 156 -13.95 23.52 -21.46
N GLN A 157 -12.82 23.32 -22.16
CA GLN A 157 -12.78 22.42 -23.30
C GLN A 157 -12.99 20.97 -22.84
N TYR A 158 -13.71 20.18 -23.63
CA TYR A 158 -13.94 18.78 -23.33
C TYR A 158 -13.77 17.91 -24.57
N LEU A 159 -13.50 16.62 -24.32
CA LEU A 159 -13.59 15.57 -25.33
C LEU A 159 -14.59 14.52 -24.86
N SER A 160 -15.12 13.76 -25.80
CA SER A 160 -15.88 12.57 -25.52
C SER A 160 -15.32 11.40 -26.32
N GLN A 161 -15.34 10.21 -25.71
CA GLN A 161 -14.82 8.99 -26.32
C GLN A 161 -15.80 7.85 -26.05
N ALA A 162 -16.30 7.21 -27.11
CA ALA A 162 -17.08 5.99 -26.98
C ALA A 162 -16.11 4.83 -26.72
N PHE A 163 -16.09 4.30 -25.49
CA PHE A 163 -15.24 3.16 -25.15
C PHE A 163 -15.78 2.40 -23.93
N GLY A 164 -16.31 1.21 -24.20
CA GLY A 164 -16.98 0.37 -23.20
C GLY A 164 -18.48 0.26 -23.45
N MET A 165 -19.15 -0.44 -22.55
CA MET A 165 -20.59 -0.71 -22.58
C MET A 165 -21.15 -0.87 -21.16
N SER A 166 -22.48 -0.96 -21.05
CA SER A 166 -23.14 -1.24 -19.78
C SER A 166 -22.64 -2.55 -19.17
N GLY A 167 -22.33 -2.51 -17.87
CA GLY A 167 -21.75 -3.62 -17.10
C GLY A 167 -20.22 -3.62 -17.04
N ASP A 168 -19.55 -2.78 -17.83
CA ASP A 168 -18.11 -2.57 -17.70
C ASP A 168 -17.78 -1.70 -16.47
N VAL A 169 -16.54 -1.82 -15.98
CA VAL A 169 -16.00 -1.03 -14.87
C VAL A 169 -14.85 -0.18 -15.41
N PRO A 170 -14.88 1.16 -15.29
CA PRO A 170 -13.77 2.00 -15.74
C PRO A 170 -12.56 1.83 -14.82
N VAL A 171 -11.38 1.63 -15.41
CA VAL A 171 -10.11 1.37 -14.72
C VAL A 171 -8.98 2.11 -15.43
N PRO A 172 -9.07 3.45 -15.58
CA PRO A 172 -8.09 4.22 -16.33
C PRO A 172 -6.68 4.15 -15.70
N GLY A 173 -5.65 4.24 -16.55
CA GLY A 173 -4.23 4.19 -16.18
C GLY A 173 -3.37 4.48 -17.41
N ASP A 174 -2.07 4.67 -17.25
CA ASP A 174 -1.13 4.86 -18.37
C ASP A 174 -0.53 3.50 -18.76
N TYR A 175 -1.19 2.77 -19.65
CA TYR A 175 -0.82 1.39 -19.97
C TYR A 175 0.25 1.31 -21.06
N ASP A 176 0.49 2.39 -21.80
CA ASP A 176 1.49 2.45 -22.86
C ASP A 176 2.74 3.27 -22.53
N GLY A 177 2.74 4.00 -21.40
CA GLY A 177 3.86 4.69 -20.81
C GLY A 177 4.16 6.03 -21.48
N ASP A 178 3.15 6.68 -22.06
CA ASP A 178 3.30 7.98 -22.72
C ASP A 178 3.14 9.19 -21.77
N GLY A 179 2.82 8.93 -20.50
CA GLY A 179 2.60 9.92 -19.45
C GLY A 179 1.19 10.48 -19.41
N LYS A 180 0.25 9.94 -20.20
CA LYS A 180 -1.17 10.29 -20.22
C LYS A 180 -2.02 9.11 -19.79
N THR A 181 -3.19 9.43 -19.26
CA THR A 181 -4.15 8.39 -18.89
C THR A 181 -4.85 7.83 -20.13
N ASP A 182 -4.74 6.51 -20.30
CA ASP A 182 -5.49 5.74 -21.29
C ASP A 182 -6.92 5.47 -20.82
N PHE A 183 -7.83 5.33 -21.79
CA PHE A 183 -9.16 4.81 -21.48
C PHE A 183 -9.07 3.31 -21.31
N CYS A 184 -9.42 2.81 -20.13
CA CYS A 184 -9.49 1.38 -19.89
C CYS A 184 -10.78 0.99 -19.17
N ILE A 185 -11.34 -0.15 -19.58
CA ILE A 185 -12.43 -0.80 -18.89
C ILE A 185 -12.05 -2.25 -18.54
N PHE A 186 -12.58 -2.73 -17.42
CA PHE A 186 -12.64 -4.15 -17.09
C PHE A 186 -14.06 -4.63 -17.35
N ARG A 187 -14.20 -5.71 -18.12
CA ARG A 187 -15.48 -6.36 -18.42
C ARG A 187 -15.64 -7.63 -17.59
N PRO A 188 -16.43 -7.61 -16.50
CA PRO A 188 -16.58 -8.78 -15.62
C PRO A 188 -17.23 -9.99 -16.30
N SER A 189 -18.04 -9.77 -17.34
CA SER A 189 -18.72 -10.87 -18.07
C SER A 189 -17.77 -11.73 -18.89
N THR A 190 -16.61 -11.21 -19.29
CA THR A 190 -15.60 -11.93 -20.07
C THR A 190 -14.24 -11.99 -19.39
N ASN A 191 -14.09 -11.33 -18.23
CA ASN A 191 -12.83 -11.15 -17.51
C ASN A 191 -11.75 -10.50 -18.38
N SER A 192 -12.17 -9.54 -19.21
CA SER A 192 -11.28 -8.90 -20.18
C SER A 192 -11.10 -7.42 -19.85
N TRP A 193 -9.85 -7.00 -19.88
CA TRP A 193 -9.45 -5.61 -19.89
C TRP A 193 -9.42 -5.13 -21.33
N TRP A 194 -9.97 -3.96 -21.59
CA TRP A 194 -9.90 -3.30 -22.89
C TRP A 194 -9.23 -1.95 -22.67
N ILE A 195 -8.11 -1.73 -23.35
CA ILE A 195 -7.27 -0.54 -23.21
C ILE A 195 -7.27 0.18 -24.55
N MET A 196 -7.56 1.47 -24.54
CA MET A 196 -7.39 2.37 -25.68
C MET A 196 -6.28 3.35 -25.34
N LYS A 197 -5.17 3.20 -26.06
CA LYS A 197 -3.94 3.97 -25.88
C LYS A 197 -4.14 5.42 -26.25
N SER A 198 -3.68 6.32 -25.39
CA SER A 198 -3.75 7.75 -25.56
C SER A 198 -2.75 8.26 -26.62
N SER A 199 -1.62 7.57 -26.80
CA SER A 199 -0.57 7.92 -27.75
C SER A 199 -0.98 7.87 -29.23
N ASP A 200 -1.87 6.93 -29.60
CA ASP A 200 -2.25 6.68 -31.00
C ASP A 200 -3.72 6.28 -31.22
N SER A 201 -4.54 6.26 -30.16
CA SER A 201 -5.95 5.83 -30.18
C SER A 201 -6.20 4.37 -30.61
N ASN A 202 -5.15 3.54 -30.76
CA ASN A 202 -5.31 2.11 -30.97
C ASN A 202 -5.76 1.44 -29.67
N TYR A 203 -6.51 0.34 -29.79
CA TYR A 203 -6.96 -0.42 -28.63
C TYR A 203 -6.57 -1.89 -28.72
N TYR A 204 -6.40 -2.52 -27.57
CA TYR A 204 -6.17 -3.95 -27.42
C TYR A 204 -6.95 -4.48 -26.21
N SER A 205 -7.00 -5.80 -26.08
CA SER A 205 -7.63 -6.44 -24.93
C SER A 205 -6.78 -7.58 -24.38
N VAL A 206 -6.91 -7.78 -23.07
CA VAL A 206 -6.20 -8.81 -22.31
C VAL A 206 -7.22 -9.52 -21.43
N THR A 207 -7.28 -10.85 -21.49
CA THR A 207 -8.09 -11.64 -20.56
C THR A 207 -7.28 -11.88 -19.30
N PHE A 208 -7.68 -11.27 -18.19
CA PHE A 208 -6.99 -11.38 -16.92
C PHE A 208 -7.97 -11.20 -15.76
N GLY A 209 -7.93 -12.14 -14.81
CA GLY A 209 -8.87 -12.21 -13.70
C GLY A 209 -10.05 -13.15 -13.94
N GLN A 210 -11.02 -13.09 -13.04
CA GLN A 210 -12.27 -13.85 -13.08
C GLN A 210 -13.41 -13.07 -12.42
N SER A 211 -14.64 -13.58 -12.52
CA SER A 211 -15.81 -12.94 -11.90
C SER A 211 -15.65 -12.81 -10.38
N GLY A 212 -15.94 -11.62 -9.86
CA GLY A 212 -15.80 -11.27 -8.44
C GLY A 212 -14.44 -10.70 -8.05
N ASP A 213 -13.49 -10.61 -8.98
CA ASP A 213 -12.21 -9.93 -8.76
C ASP A 213 -12.38 -8.42 -8.68
N ILE A 214 -11.53 -7.77 -7.89
CA ILE A 214 -11.45 -6.32 -7.76
C ILE A 214 -10.28 -5.82 -8.60
N PRO A 215 -10.50 -5.04 -9.68
CA PRO A 215 -9.43 -4.40 -10.42
C PRO A 215 -8.61 -3.45 -9.53
N THR A 216 -7.29 -3.55 -9.59
CA THR A 216 -6.35 -2.71 -8.81
C THR A 216 -5.08 -2.38 -9.61
N PRO A 217 -5.21 -1.83 -10.82
CA PRO A 217 -4.06 -1.55 -11.69
C PRO A 217 -3.12 -0.52 -11.05
N ALA A 218 -1.83 -0.62 -11.33
CA ALA A 218 -0.78 0.13 -10.65
C ALA A 218 0.61 -0.24 -11.23
N ASP A 219 1.62 0.62 -11.13
CA ASP A 219 3.01 0.29 -11.55
C ASP A 219 3.74 -0.52 -10.44
N PHE A 220 3.58 -1.84 -10.39
CA PHE A 220 4.22 -2.65 -9.35
C PHE A 220 5.67 -3.01 -9.68
N ASP A 221 6.10 -2.89 -10.94
CA ASP A 221 7.43 -3.29 -11.38
C ASP A 221 8.39 -2.12 -11.65
N GLY A 222 7.87 -0.89 -11.70
CA GLY A 222 8.61 0.37 -11.81
C GLY A 222 9.06 0.72 -13.22
N ASP A 223 8.41 0.15 -14.24
CA ASP A 223 8.79 0.38 -15.62
C ASP A 223 8.21 1.65 -16.23
N GLY A 224 7.34 2.36 -15.50
CA GLY A 224 6.68 3.53 -16.03
C GLY A 224 5.40 3.22 -16.79
N LYS A 225 4.86 1.99 -16.70
CA LYS A 225 3.52 1.63 -17.19
C LYS A 225 2.66 0.99 -16.10
N THR A 226 1.37 1.28 -16.19
CA THR A 226 0.35 0.71 -15.32
C THR A 226 0.22 -0.79 -15.57
N ASP A 227 0.49 -1.61 -14.56
CA ASP A 227 0.27 -3.06 -14.63
C ASP A 227 -1.22 -3.41 -14.57
N ILE A 228 -1.58 -4.48 -15.26
CA ILE A 228 -2.90 -5.10 -15.10
C ILE A 228 -2.88 -5.94 -13.82
N ALA A 229 -3.68 -5.56 -12.83
CA ALA A 229 -3.74 -6.28 -11.57
C ALA A 229 -5.17 -6.42 -11.03
N ILE A 230 -5.40 -7.52 -10.32
CA ILE A 230 -6.63 -7.79 -9.58
C ILE A 230 -6.33 -8.21 -8.13
N TYR A 231 -7.29 -7.96 -7.25
CA TYR A 231 -7.33 -8.48 -5.90
C TYR A 231 -8.49 -9.47 -5.74
N ARG A 232 -8.17 -10.66 -5.22
CA ARG A 232 -9.11 -11.75 -5.02
C ARG A 232 -8.88 -12.37 -3.66
N ALA A 233 -9.82 -12.12 -2.75
CA ALA A 233 -9.94 -12.83 -1.48
C ALA A 233 -8.65 -12.87 -0.60
N GLY A 234 -7.78 -11.85 -0.66
CA GLY A 234 -6.48 -11.84 0.05
C GLY A 234 -5.25 -12.03 -0.84
N THR A 235 -5.47 -12.34 -2.11
CA THR A 235 -4.41 -12.54 -3.11
C THR A 235 -4.41 -11.43 -4.13
N TRP A 236 -3.25 -10.87 -4.40
CA TRP A 236 -3.02 -10.00 -5.55
C TRP A 236 -2.61 -10.88 -6.73
N TYR A 237 -3.04 -10.55 -7.93
CA TYR A 237 -2.53 -11.13 -9.17
C TYR A 237 -2.16 -9.95 -10.06
N ILE A 238 -0.89 -9.86 -10.44
CA ILE A 238 -0.31 -8.71 -11.14
C ILE A 238 0.37 -9.23 -12.39
N ASN A 239 -0.02 -8.74 -13.55
CA ASN A 239 0.65 -8.97 -14.82
C ASN A 239 1.54 -7.77 -15.13
N GLN A 240 2.85 -7.96 -14.92
CA GLN A 240 3.87 -6.94 -15.09
C GLN A 240 3.98 -6.48 -16.54
N SER A 241 3.82 -5.19 -16.80
CA SER A 241 3.86 -4.51 -18.09
C SER A 241 5.18 -4.75 -18.83
N SER A 242 6.31 -4.72 -18.11
CA SER A 242 7.66 -4.81 -18.68
C SER A 242 7.99 -6.19 -19.26
N SER A 243 7.41 -7.25 -18.67
CA SER A 243 7.82 -8.64 -18.92
C SER A 243 6.68 -9.59 -19.26
N ASN A 244 5.42 -9.18 -19.06
CA ASN A 244 4.22 -10.02 -19.04
C ASN A 244 4.30 -11.19 -18.03
N THR A 245 5.13 -11.04 -17.00
CA THR A 245 5.22 -12.02 -15.91
C THR A 245 4.06 -11.81 -14.95
N VAL A 246 3.35 -12.90 -14.64
CA VAL A 246 2.28 -12.87 -13.65
C VAL A 246 2.82 -13.27 -12.28
N ILE A 247 2.76 -12.35 -11.32
CA ILE A 247 3.04 -12.62 -9.90
C ILE A 247 1.75 -12.64 -9.08
N TYR A 248 1.73 -13.40 -7.99
CA TYR A 248 0.51 -13.58 -7.18
C TYR A 248 0.75 -13.52 -5.66
N PRO A 249 1.25 -12.40 -5.12
CA PRO A 249 1.56 -12.29 -3.70
C PRO A 249 0.30 -12.43 -2.82
N GLN A 250 0.43 -13.20 -1.75
CA GLN A 250 -0.60 -13.34 -0.72
C GLN A 250 -0.43 -12.22 0.30
N PHE A 251 -1.28 -11.20 0.23
CA PHE A 251 -1.22 -10.04 1.11
C PHE A 251 -2.62 -9.47 1.36
N GLY A 252 -3.24 -9.91 2.46
CA GLY A 252 -4.57 -9.48 2.89
C GLY A 252 -5.53 -10.63 3.17
N LEU A 253 -6.75 -10.28 3.55
CA LEU A 253 -7.89 -11.17 3.79
C LEU A 253 -9.00 -10.90 2.77
N SER A 254 -9.96 -11.82 2.67
CA SER A 254 -11.10 -11.64 1.76
C SER A 254 -12.01 -10.45 2.06
N THR A 255 -11.95 -9.92 3.29
CA THR A 255 -12.69 -8.73 3.73
C THR A 255 -11.89 -7.43 3.61
N ASP A 256 -10.59 -7.52 3.32
CA ASP A 256 -9.73 -6.35 3.19
C ASP A 256 -9.95 -5.69 1.82
N LYS A 257 -9.75 -4.36 1.76
CA LYS A 257 -9.85 -3.60 0.52
C LYS A 257 -8.45 -3.27 -0.01
N PRO A 258 -8.14 -3.50 -1.30
CA PRO A 258 -6.86 -3.08 -1.88
C PRO A 258 -6.76 -1.55 -1.90
N ALA A 259 -5.55 -1.03 -1.68
CA ALA A 259 -5.25 0.39 -1.59
C ALA A 259 -3.80 0.69 -2.05
N ALA A 260 -3.33 -0.01 -3.09
CA ALA A 260 -1.96 0.08 -3.57
C ALA A 260 -1.60 1.50 -4.03
N LYS A 261 -0.47 1.99 -3.55
CA LYS A 261 0.12 3.31 -3.83
C LYS A 261 1.62 3.24 -3.49
N ASP A 262 2.39 4.22 -3.92
CA ASP A 262 3.79 4.38 -3.52
C ASP A 262 3.86 5.06 -2.13
N TYR A 263 3.88 4.30 -1.04
CA TYR A 263 3.95 4.85 0.32
C TYR A 263 5.40 5.08 0.79
N ASP A 264 6.40 4.56 0.08
CA ASP A 264 7.81 4.69 0.46
C ASP A 264 8.63 5.62 -0.45
N GLY A 265 8.06 6.05 -1.56
CA GLY A 265 8.58 7.07 -2.48
C GLY A 265 9.62 6.52 -3.45
N ASP A 266 9.59 5.22 -3.76
CA ASP A 266 10.54 4.59 -4.68
C ASP A 266 10.06 4.59 -6.15
N GLY A 267 8.87 5.11 -6.41
CA GLY A 267 8.25 5.17 -7.73
C GLY A 267 7.49 3.91 -8.13
N ARG A 268 7.35 2.92 -7.23
CA ARG A 268 6.57 1.69 -7.45
C ARG A 268 5.43 1.54 -6.47
N ALA A 269 4.48 0.69 -6.85
CA ALA A 269 3.29 0.46 -6.07
C ALA A 269 3.63 -0.46 -4.92
N ASP A 270 3.40 0.00 -3.71
CA ASP A 270 3.38 -0.88 -2.56
C ASP A 270 2.08 -1.67 -2.55
N LEU A 271 2.18 -2.97 -2.25
CA LEU A 271 1.00 -3.75 -1.90
C LEU A 271 0.43 -3.19 -0.61
N ALA A 272 -0.81 -2.71 -0.64
CA ALA A 272 -1.44 -2.13 0.53
C ALA A 272 -2.90 -2.54 0.63
N ILE A 273 -3.35 -2.83 1.85
CA ILE A 273 -4.74 -3.16 2.14
C ILE A 273 -5.27 -2.31 3.30
N TRP A 274 -6.56 -1.98 3.25
CA TRP A 274 -7.32 -1.44 4.36
C TRP A 274 -8.12 -2.55 5.04
N ARG A 275 -7.86 -2.76 6.33
CA ARG A 275 -8.60 -3.70 7.17
C ARG A 275 -9.58 -2.95 8.07
N SER A 276 -10.85 -2.97 7.68
CA SER A 276 -11.93 -2.31 8.42
C SER A 276 -12.22 -2.95 9.79
N SER A 277 -11.90 -4.23 9.98
CA SER A 277 -12.14 -4.93 11.26
C SER A 277 -11.23 -4.48 12.40
N ASN A 278 -10.17 -3.74 12.11
CA ASN A 278 -9.26 -3.16 13.10
C ASN A 278 -8.75 -1.76 12.74
N ASN A 279 -9.43 -1.10 11.80
CA ASN A 279 -9.12 0.27 11.34
C ASN A 279 -7.64 0.46 10.98
N THR A 280 -7.02 -0.50 10.30
CA THR A 280 -5.57 -0.46 10.06
C THR A 280 -5.26 -0.68 8.59
N PHE A 281 -4.41 0.18 8.04
CA PHE A 281 -3.68 -0.11 6.81
C PHE A 281 -2.50 -1.02 7.10
N TYR A 282 -2.30 -2.00 6.22
CA TYR A 282 -1.09 -2.79 6.13
C TYR A 282 -0.52 -2.59 4.74
N SER A 283 0.77 -2.31 4.62
CA SER A 283 1.45 -2.24 3.33
C SER A 283 2.81 -2.91 3.38
N ILE A 284 3.30 -3.35 2.23
CA ILE A 284 4.65 -3.86 2.04
C ILE A 284 5.36 -2.93 1.07
N ASN A 285 6.37 -2.23 1.59
CA ASN A 285 7.27 -1.40 0.81
C ASN A 285 7.90 -2.20 -0.33
N SER A 286 7.75 -1.74 -1.55
CA SER A 286 8.29 -2.39 -2.74
C SER A 286 9.83 -2.34 -2.74
N SER A 287 10.44 -1.28 -2.18
CA SER A 287 11.89 -1.05 -2.16
C SER A 287 12.67 -2.06 -1.31
N ASN A 288 12.05 -2.55 -0.23
CA ASN A 288 12.75 -3.30 0.81
C ASN A 288 11.92 -4.42 1.47
N ASN A 289 10.68 -4.64 1.02
CA ASN A 289 9.73 -5.62 1.53
C ASN A 289 9.36 -5.45 3.01
N SER A 290 9.55 -4.27 3.58
CA SER A 290 9.20 -3.99 4.98
C SER A 290 7.70 -3.82 5.16
N LEU A 291 7.13 -4.53 6.13
CA LEU A 291 5.72 -4.40 6.51
C LEU A 291 5.51 -3.11 7.31
N GLN A 292 4.66 -2.22 6.79
CA GLN A 292 4.20 -1.02 7.48
C GLN A 292 2.78 -1.18 8.01
N THR A 293 2.47 -0.41 9.05
CA THR A 293 1.14 -0.39 9.66
C THR A 293 0.72 1.03 10.01
N ALA A 294 -0.50 1.43 9.64
CA ALA A 294 -1.10 2.69 10.06
C ALA A 294 -2.53 2.48 10.59
N THR A 295 -2.71 2.64 11.91
CA THR A 295 -4.02 2.50 12.56
C THR A 295 -4.71 3.85 12.70
N PHE A 296 -6.01 3.86 12.44
CA PHE A 296 -6.89 5.02 12.54
C PHE A 296 -7.88 4.85 13.71
N PRO A 297 -8.26 5.95 14.38
CA PRO A 297 -9.16 5.90 15.53
C PRO A 297 -10.62 5.59 15.15
N GLN A 298 -10.96 5.69 13.87
CA GLN A 298 -12.32 5.55 13.37
C GLN A 298 -12.39 4.42 12.33
N SER A 299 -13.52 3.72 12.32
CA SER A 299 -13.83 2.83 11.21
C SER A 299 -14.21 3.64 9.98
N SER A 300 -13.78 3.16 8.84
CA SER A 300 -14.16 3.68 7.53
C SER A 300 -14.28 2.50 6.58
N THR A 301 -15.10 2.67 5.56
CA THR A 301 -15.18 1.73 4.45
C THR A 301 -14.29 2.14 3.28
N THR A 302 -13.73 3.35 3.24
CA THR A 302 -13.18 3.92 2.02
C THR A 302 -11.77 4.43 2.27
N PRO A 303 -10.73 3.68 1.82
CA PRO A 303 -9.38 4.23 1.73
C PRO A 303 -9.34 5.31 0.64
N VAL A 304 -8.66 6.41 0.92
CA VAL A 304 -8.47 7.56 0.01
C VAL A 304 -7.01 8.02 0.01
N SER A 305 -6.09 7.07 0.16
CA SER A 305 -4.65 7.34 0.23
C SER A 305 -4.14 8.03 -1.04
N ALA A 306 -3.36 9.10 -0.85
CA ALA A 306 -2.78 9.93 -1.90
C ALA A 306 -1.73 10.88 -1.25
N ASP A 307 -0.92 11.59 -2.02
CA ASP A 307 0.07 12.56 -1.50
C ASP A 307 -0.56 13.94 -1.20
N TYR A 308 -1.10 14.14 0.00
CA TYR A 308 -1.76 15.40 0.37
C TYR A 308 -0.79 16.46 0.88
N ASP A 309 0.43 16.09 1.26
CA ASP A 309 1.42 17.03 1.80
C ASP A 309 2.52 17.44 0.80
N GLY A 310 2.61 16.73 -0.33
CA GLY A 310 3.47 17.00 -1.47
C GLY A 310 4.89 16.46 -1.30
N ASP A 311 5.11 15.46 -0.44
CA ASP A 311 6.44 14.90 -0.18
C ASP A 311 6.88 13.82 -1.17
N GLY A 312 6.02 13.48 -2.13
CA GLY A 312 6.29 12.46 -3.14
C GLY A 312 5.94 11.04 -2.68
N ARG A 313 5.33 10.88 -1.50
CA ARG A 313 4.82 9.59 -0.99
C ARG A 313 3.32 9.68 -0.76
N ALA A 314 2.63 8.56 -0.93
CA ALA A 314 1.24 8.48 -0.55
C ALA A 314 1.08 8.57 0.97
N ASP A 315 0.17 9.42 1.42
CA ASP A 315 -0.31 9.43 2.78
C ASP A 315 -1.33 8.32 2.98
N TYR A 316 -1.30 7.68 4.15
CA TYR A 316 -2.43 6.84 4.56
C TYR A 316 -3.63 7.74 4.83
N ALA A 317 -4.75 7.49 4.17
CA ALA A 317 -5.95 8.28 4.40
C ALA A 317 -7.23 7.46 4.31
N ILE A 318 -8.19 7.82 5.14
CA ILE A 318 -9.54 7.25 5.12
C ILE A 318 -10.59 8.36 5.03
N ARG A 319 -11.73 8.03 4.44
CA ARG A 319 -12.92 8.88 4.48
C ARG A 319 -14.01 8.24 5.34
N ASN A 320 -14.37 8.89 6.44
CA ASN A 320 -15.46 8.46 7.32
C ASN A 320 -16.58 9.49 7.33
N GLY A 321 -17.66 9.20 6.58
CA GLY A 321 -18.70 10.18 6.30
C GLY A 321 -18.12 11.38 5.55
N ALA A 322 -18.25 12.58 6.12
CA ALA A 322 -17.68 13.81 5.55
C ALA A 322 -16.22 14.06 5.95
N ASN A 323 -15.67 13.27 6.88
CA ASN A 323 -14.33 13.50 7.42
C ASN A 323 -13.29 12.74 6.61
N TRP A 324 -12.35 13.47 6.04
CA TRP A 324 -11.10 12.98 5.50
C TRP A 324 -10.07 12.97 6.62
N ILE A 325 -9.54 11.80 6.97
CA ILE A 325 -8.54 11.64 8.01
C ILE A 325 -7.26 11.18 7.32
N ILE A 326 -6.27 12.06 7.28
CA ILE A 326 -5.05 11.90 6.49
C ILE A 326 -3.88 11.84 7.48
N LYS A 327 -3.05 10.81 7.37
CA LYS A 327 -1.82 10.66 8.14
C LYS A 327 -0.63 10.90 7.23
N GLN A 328 -0.03 12.07 7.39
CA GLN A 328 1.06 12.58 6.56
C GLN A 328 2.29 11.68 6.61
N SER A 329 2.82 11.33 5.45
CA SER A 329 4.06 10.55 5.22
C SER A 329 5.29 11.29 5.74
N SER A 330 5.35 12.61 5.55
CA SER A 330 6.53 13.42 5.85
C SER A 330 6.85 13.54 7.34
N ASN A 331 5.81 13.57 8.18
CA ASN A 331 5.93 13.93 9.61
C ASN A 331 5.07 13.08 10.56
N GLY A 332 4.22 12.20 10.03
CA GLY A 332 3.33 11.33 10.80
C GLY A 332 2.13 12.02 11.46
N GLN A 333 1.95 13.32 11.27
CA GLN A 333 0.83 14.09 11.79
C GLN A 333 -0.48 13.61 11.15
N THR A 334 -1.55 13.65 11.94
CA THR A 334 -2.89 13.32 11.44
C THR A 334 -3.71 14.58 11.28
N GLN A 335 -4.13 14.87 10.06
CA GLN A 335 -5.05 15.94 9.72
C GLN A 335 -6.47 15.37 9.58
N THR A 336 -7.47 16.12 10.03
CA THR A 336 -8.88 15.83 9.74
C THR A 336 -9.51 17.02 9.03
N ILE A 337 -10.08 16.77 7.85
CA ILE A 337 -10.77 17.75 7.04
C ILE A 337 -12.22 17.30 6.89
N THR A 338 -13.17 18.06 7.43
CA THR A 338 -14.59 17.84 7.17
C THR A 338 -14.95 18.51 5.85
N TRP A 339 -15.29 17.71 4.83
CA TRP A 339 -15.57 18.22 3.49
C TRP A 339 -16.80 17.56 2.89
N GLN A 340 -17.78 18.40 2.57
CA GLN A 340 -18.99 18.06 1.80
C GLN A 340 -19.84 16.95 2.44
N GLN A 341 -20.76 16.34 1.68
CA GLN A 341 -21.79 15.46 2.22
C GLN A 341 -21.30 14.02 2.31
N VAL A 342 -21.87 13.26 3.25
CA VAL A 342 -21.54 11.83 3.47
C VAL A 342 -21.85 10.94 2.28
N THR A 343 -22.75 11.37 1.39
CA THR A 343 -23.18 10.63 0.19
C THR A 343 -22.41 11.02 -1.07
N ASP A 344 -21.59 12.06 -1.02
CA ASP A 344 -20.77 12.43 -2.17
C ASP A 344 -19.68 11.38 -2.39
N ILE A 345 -19.25 11.16 -3.63
CA ILE A 345 -18.22 10.19 -4.02
C ILE A 345 -16.86 10.86 -3.94
N GLU A 346 -15.88 10.23 -3.30
CA GLU A 346 -14.49 10.68 -3.27
C GLU A 346 -13.90 10.79 -4.68
N VAL A 347 -13.30 11.95 -4.97
CA VAL A 347 -12.63 12.22 -6.24
C VAL A 347 -11.31 12.97 -6.06
N GLN A 348 -10.54 12.69 -5.00
CA GLN A 348 -9.27 13.37 -4.75
C GLN A 348 -8.32 13.32 -5.96
N ASN A 349 -7.68 14.45 -6.28
CA ASN A 349 -6.66 14.58 -7.33
C ASN A 349 -5.98 15.96 -7.22
N ASP A 350 -4.97 16.25 -8.03
CA ASP A 350 -4.38 17.58 -8.16
C ASP A 350 -5.12 18.44 -9.17
N TYR A 351 -6.10 19.22 -8.76
CA TYR A 351 -6.92 20.06 -9.64
C TYR A 351 -6.46 21.51 -9.73
N ASP A 352 -5.37 21.88 -9.05
CA ASP A 352 -4.75 23.20 -9.13
C ASP A 352 -3.28 23.18 -9.60
N GLY A 353 -2.69 22.00 -9.74
CA GLY A 353 -1.38 21.78 -10.35
C GLY A 353 -0.21 22.01 -9.39
N ASP A 354 -0.45 22.08 -8.09
CA ASP A 354 0.53 22.53 -7.10
C ASP A 354 1.44 21.42 -6.57
N GLY A 355 1.23 20.17 -7.00
CA GLY A 355 2.01 19.04 -6.51
C GLY A 355 1.45 18.39 -5.24
N LYS A 356 0.34 18.88 -4.66
CA LYS A 356 -0.44 18.22 -3.58
C LYS A 356 -1.83 17.75 -4.00
N VAL A 357 -2.32 16.67 -3.40
CA VAL A 357 -3.67 16.16 -3.68
C VAL A 357 -4.70 17.07 -3.05
N ASP A 358 -5.65 17.51 -3.85
CA ASP A 358 -6.82 18.23 -3.38
C ASP A 358 -7.87 17.26 -2.83
N VAL A 359 -8.48 17.65 -1.71
CA VAL A 359 -9.66 16.97 -1.21
C VAL A 359 -10.86 17.36 -2.06
N ALA A 360 -11.43 16.38 -2.75
CA ALA A 360 -12.54 16.61 -3.66
C ALA A 360 -13.60 15.51 -3.57
N VAL A 361 -14.85 15.89 -3.88
CA VAL A 361 -15.96 14.96 -4.02
C VAL A 361 -16.79 15.26 -5.27
N TRP A 362 -17.47 14.24 -5.80
CA TRP A 362 -18.47 14.34 -6.85
C TRP A 362 -19.84 13.94 -6.31
N ARG A 363 -20.84 14.79 -6.52
CA ARG A 363 -22.19 14.57 -5.98
C ARG A 363 -23.05 13.81 -6.97
N ASN A 364 -23.36 12.57 -6.65
CA ASN A 364 -24.16 11.71 -7.54
C ASN A 364 -25.59 12.22 -7.77
N SER A 365 -26.19 12.99 -6.87
CA SER A 365 -27.57 13.47 -7.08
C SER A 365 -27.70 14.48 -8.22
N ASN A 366 -26.63 15.19 -8.58
CA ASN A 366 -26.68 16.26 -9.57
C ASN A 366 -25.50 16.29 -10.54
N GLY A 367 -24.40 15.60 -10.29
CA GLY A 367 -23.21 15.61 -11.13
C GLY A 367 -22.23 16.76 -10.85
N THR A 368 -22.31 17.41 -9.69
CA THR A 368 -21.41 18.52 -9.34
C THR A 368 -20.13 18.02 -8.67
N TRP A 369 -18.98 18.54 -9.11
CA TRP A 369 -17.67 18.41 -8.46
C TRP A 369 -17.49 19.52 -7.43
N TYR A 370 -16.98 19.17 -6.25
CA TYR A 370 -16.63 20.09 -5.16
C TYR A 370 -15.19 19.83 -4.73
N ILE A 371 -14.29 20.73 -5.13
CA ILE A 371 -12.85 20.58 -4.99
C ILE A 371 -12.34 21.63 -4.01
N ARG A 372 -11.63 21.20 -2.97
CA ARG A 372 -10.87 22.07 -2.07
C ARG A 372 -9.43 22.11 -2.52
N GLN A 373 -9.04 23.21 -3.17
CA GLN A 373 -7.68 23.41 -3.63
C GLN A 373 -6.70 23.39 -2.46
N SER A 374 -5.61 22.65 -2.60
CA SER A 374 -4.61 22.42 -1.58
C SER A 374 -3.68 23.64 -1.43
N SER A 375 -3.45 24.38 -2.51
CA SER A 375 -2.61 25.58 -2.53
C SER A 375 -3.14 26.75 -1.68
N ASN A 376 -4.46 26.97 -1.69
CA ASN A 376 -5.10 28.15 -1.07
C ASN A 376 -6.35 27.83 -0.23
N GLY A 377 -6.86 26.59 -0.28
CA GLY A 377 -8.09 26.19 0.41
C GLY A 377 -9.39 26.63 -0.24
N GLU A 378 -9.35 27.28 -1.42
CA GLU A 378 -10.53 27.76 -2.12
C GLU A 378 -11.40 26.61 -2.65
N LEU A 379 -12.70 26.87 -2.71
CA LEU A 379 -13.68 25.95 -3.29
C LEU A 379 -13.78 26.19 -4.80
N ARG A 380 -13.43 25.19 -5.60
CA ARG A 380 -13.81 25.10 -7.01
C ARG A 380 -15.02 24.18 -7.15
N GLN A 381 -16.12 24.73 -7.65
CA GLN A 381 -17.36 23.99 -7.92
C GLN A 381 -17.62 23.92 -9.43
N VAL A 382 -17.78 22.72 -9.98
CA VAL A 382 -17.98 22.51 -11.42
C VAL A 382 -19.12 21.52 -11.65
N GLN A 383 -20.14 21.93 -12.39
CA GLN A 383 -21.20 21.02 -12.83
C GLN A 383 -20.71 20.22 -14.04
N TRP A 384 -20.35 18.94 -13.83
CA TRP A 384 -19.83 18.09 -14.90
C TRP A 384 -20.18 16.62 -14.67
N GLY A 385 -21.07 16.10 -15.53
CA GLY A 385 -21.72 14.81 -15.37
C GLY A 385 -23.16 14.94 -14.91
N MET A 386 -23.79 13.79 -14.68
CA MET A 386 -25.17 13.67 -14.20
C MET A 386 -25.33 12.44 -13.28
N SER A 387 -26.49 12.30 -12.64
CA SER A 387 -26.75 11.14 -11.78
C SER A 387 -26.57 9.80 -12.51
N GLY A 388 -25.86 8.87 -11.87
CA GLY A 388 -25.55 7.55 -12.42
C GLY A 388 -24.27 7.48 -13.26
N ASP A 389 -23.62 8.62 -13.52
CA ASP A 389 -22.27 8.64 -14.06
C ASP A 389 -21.24 8.17 -12.99
N ILE A 390 -20.08 7.69 -13.44
CA ILE A 390 -18.95 7.29 -12.59
C ILE A 390 -17.82 8.33 -12.75
N PRO A 391 -17.38 9.02 -11.68
CA PRO A 391 -16.25 9.94 -11.77
C PRO A 391 -14.92 9.18 -11.91
N VAL A 392 -14.10 9.63 -12.84
CA VAL A 392 -12.81 9.02 -13.23
C VAL A 392 -11.74 10.11 -13.46
N PRO A 393 -11.41 10.91 -12.43
CA PRO A 393 -10.46 12.00 -12.58
C PRO A 393 -9.05 11.47 -12.83
N ALA A 394 -8.39 12.03 -13.84
CA ALA A 394 -7.03 11.64 -14.25
C ALA A 394 -6.43 12.70 -15.19
N PHE A 395 -5.38 12.38 -15.93
CA PHE A 395 -4.65 13.33 -16.80
C PHE A 395 -4.67 12.83 -18.23
N TYR A 396 -5.85 12.95 -18.86
CA TYR A 396 -6.08 12.43 -20.21
C TYR A 396 -5.51 13.36 -21.31
N ARG A 397 -5.30 14.65 -21.01
CA ARG A 397 -4.97 15.68 -22.02
C ARG A 397 -3.68 16.45 -21.79
N ARG A 398 -2.61 15.77 -21.38
CA ARG A 398 -1.28 16.40 -21.36
C ARG A 398 -0.75 16.70 -22.75
#